data_AF-A0A7C3X6T5-F1
#
_entry.id   AF-A0A7C3X6T5-F1
#
_cell.length_a   1.000
_cell.length_b   1.000
_cell.length_c   1.000
_cell.angle_alpha   90.00
_cell.angle_beta   90.00
_cell.angle_gamma   90.00
#
_symmetry.space_group_name_H-M   'P 1'
#
loop_
_entity.id
_entity.type
_entity.pdbx_description
1 polymer ?
#
loop_
_entity_poly.entity_id
_entity_poly.type
_entity_poly.pdbx_seq_one_letter_code
_entity_poly.pdbx_strand_id
1 'polypeptide(L)'
;MLEQATEQLLRSGVIAGYHLAGFASGLLDGVEPPGPLDREWRETGLVRPDEMRRWCADTVLLVSLSRRVLSTADMLKAEVGIAHFGDGDRENGRVVWKLLDDKDTVLGSGILDDKPERAGTVAMVGVIEFALAAIRPPARLRLRVELEDTSVQSEHSVYVYSPADLGPFAEGVFVAKRLTSEVLQRLERGDNVLLLADVSTLRRSVPAALMTDGEGMAVRRLAGILCNPAHPALRAFPTPAWADVQWHDTLQRSRCAVLEAGMDIRSVIVAGLAPGWEGPLGLIMEYRVGKGRLLICSLDLLTESEKRHEARQLLQSLLAYASSGEFQPQMELTPAALKRILRTDDLQDTYAGEPPDPDGTAVWVRVGGARESAEESSWSREQDVVIALADGVRYRIEGKLTGSGPTAGLESAGGVRLQVTLPIQVAGQIWLRVLPKGRAVTQIEVGSDVAETLEISGNRPLWLRIPVAVEGAGTDRIDLAIHPESGSFRVLDVVLTVQRPAQ
;
A
#
# COMPACT_ATOMS: atom_id res chain seq x y z
N MET A 1 5.70 -14.78 1.16
CA MET A 1 4.53 -14.78 2.07
C MET A 1 4.17 -16.21 2.45
N LEU A 2 3.84 -17.07 1.48
CA LEU A 2 3.54 -18.51 1.69
C LEU A 2 4.48 -19.24 2.65
N GLU A 3 5.79 -19.20 2.41
CA GLU A 3 6.80 -19.81 3.29
C GLU A 3 6.65 -19.36 4.76
N GLN A 4 6.53 -18.06 4.99
CA GLN A 4 6.42 -17.50 6.34
C GLN A 4 5.11 -17.90 7.03
N ALA A 5 4.00 -17.91 6.29
CA ALA A 5 2.71 -18.34 6.81
C ALA A 5 2.71 -19.83 7.19
N THR A 6 3.29 -20.67 6.32
CA THR A 6 3.48 -22.10 6.59
C THR A 6 4.36 -22.33 7.81
N GLU A 7 5.53 -21.69 7.90
CA GLU A 7 6.42 -21.82 9.04
C GLU A 7 5.77 -21.34 10.34
N GLN A 8 4.92 -20.30 10.28
CA GLN A 8 4.15 -19.82 11.43
C GLN A 8 3.10 -20.85 11.88
N LEU A 9 2.41 -21.47 10.93
CA LEU A 9 1.47 -22.55 11.21
C LEU A 9 2.18 -23.76 11.83
N LEU A 10 3.29 -24.22 11.25
CA LEU A 10 4.08 -25.34 11.76
C LEU A 10 4.61 -25.05 13.18
N ARG A 11 5.12 -23.83 13.42
CA ARG A 11 5.59 -23.40 14.75
C ARG A 11 4.53 -23.49 15.84
N SER A 12 3.25 -23.44 15.50
CA SER A 12 2.17 -23.55 16.50
C SER A 12 2.16 -24.90 17.22
N GLY A 13 2.68 -25.96 16.58
CA GLY A 13 2.69 -27.33 17.13
C GLY A 13 1.30 -27.96 17.32
N VAL A 14 0.22 -27.27 16.93
CA VAL A 14 -1.17 -27.73 17.13
C VAL A 14 -1.88 -28.12 15.85
N ILE A 15 -1.23 -27.94 14.69
CA ILE A 15 -1.79 -28.33 13.39
C ILE A 15 -1.29 -29.71 12.97
N ALA A 16 -2.16 -30.50 12.33
CA ALA A 16 -1.80 -31.78 11.71
C ALA A 16 -1.34 -31.63 10.25
N GLY A 17 -1.43 -30.41 9.69
CA GLY A 17 -1.07 -30.10 8.32
C GLY A 17 -1.75 -28.83 7.81
N TYR A 18 -1.46 -28.48 6.57
CA TYR A 18 -2.07 -27.36 5.84
C TYR A 18 -2.25 -27.75 4.37
N HIS A 19 -3.25 -27.17 3.72
CA HIS A 19 -3.46 -27.31 2.28
C HIS A 19 -3.35 -25.93 1.62
N LEU A 20 -2.54 -25.81 0.58
CA LEU A 20 -2.49 -24.60 -0.23
C LEU A 20 -3.71 -24.57 -1.17
N ALA A 21 -4.48 -23.48 -1.11
CA ALA A 21 -5.62 -23.27 -1.99
C ALA A 21 -5.12 -22.92 -3.40
N GLY A 22 -5.18 -23.89 -4.31
CA GLY A 22 -4.73 -23.73 -5.70
C GLY A 22 -3.21 -23.88 -5.85
N PHE A 23 -2.77 -24.98 -6.46
CA PHE A 23 -1.36 -25.21 -6.78
C PHE A 23 -1.01 -24.80 -8.22
N ALA A 24 -1.98 -24.93 -9.12
CA ALA A 24 -1.92 -24.38 -10.46
C ALA A 24 -2.64 -23.03 -10.51
N SER A 25 -2.18 -22.14 -11.38
CA SER A 25 -2.88 -20.91 -11.74
C SER A 25 -4.31 -21.25 -12.16
N GLY A 26 -5.26 -20.51 -11.63
CA GLY A 26 -6.67 -20.76 -11.86
C GLY A 26 -7.49 -19.52 -11.57
N LEU A 27 -8.67 -19.44 -12.16
CA LEU A 27 -9.57 -18.30 -11.93
C LEU A 27 -10.10 -18.35 -10.50
N LEU A 28 -9.71 -17.35 -9.71
CA LEU A 28 -10.20 -17.06 -8.38
C LEU A 28 -10.81 -15.66 -8.41
N ASP A 29 -12.12 -15.57 -8.19
CA ASP A 29 -12.88 -14.31 -8.17
C ASP A 29 -12.70 -13.42 -9.42
N GLY A 30 -12.60 -14.05 -10.60
CA GLY A 30 -12.44 -13.33 -11.88
C GLY A 30 -11.02 -12.83 -12.16
N VAL A 31 -10.06 -13.11 -11.28
CA VAL A 31 -8.63 -12.86 -11.46
C VAL A 31 -7.91 -14.21 -11.52
N GLU A 32 -6.83 -14.32 -12.29
CA GLU A 32 -6.00 -15.53 -12.32
C GLU A 32 -4.70 -15.27 -11.56
N PRO A 33 -4.66 -15.49 -10.22
CA PRO A 33 -3.42 -15.37 -9.47
C PRO A 33 -2.42 -16.46 -9.93
N PRO A 34 -1.12 -16.12 -10.01
CA PRO A 34 -0.10 -17.08 -10.40
C PRO A 34 0.08 -18.13 -9.29
N GLY A 35 -0.05 -19.41 -9.66
CA GLY A 35 0.38 -20.54 -8.82
C GLY A 35 1.84 -20.91 -9.10
N PRO A 36 2.44 -21.82 -8.30
CA PRO A 36 3.70 -22.47 -8.65
C PRO A 36 3.68 -23.12 -10.04
N LEU A 37 2.52 -23.64 -10.46
CA LEU A 37 2.29 -24.15 -11.82
C LEU A 37 1.28 -23.29 -12.59
N ASP A 38 1.35 -23.27 -13.91
CA ASP A 38 0.33 -22.69 -14.78
C ASP A 38 -0.84 -23.66 -15.00
N ARG A 39 -1.84 -23.25 -15.79
CA ARG A 39 -3.03 -24.07 -16.10
C ARG A 39 -2.68 -25.34 -16.88
N GLU A 40 -1.55 -25.34 -17.56
CA GLU A 40 -0.99 -26.46 -18.30
C GLU A 40 0.00 -27.30 -17.47
N TRP A 41 0.07 -27.07 -16.15
CA TRP A 41 0.95 -27.75 -15.19
C TRP A 41 2.45 -27.53 -15.43
N ARG A 42 2.83 -26.41 -16.04
CA ARG A 42 4.23 -26.00 -16.21
C ARG A 42 4.66 -25.04 -15.11
N GLU A 43 5.93 -25.07 -14.75
CA GLU A 43 6.48 -24.17 -13.74
C GLU A 43 6.35 -22.70 -14.18
N THR A 44 5.77 -21.85 -13.33
CA THR A 44 5.64 -20.40 -13.59
C THR A 44 6.91 -19.63 -13.25
N GLY A 45 7.82 -20.26 -12.51
CA GLY A 45 8.99 -19.60 -11.91
C GLY A 45 8.69 -18.83 -10.62
N LEU A 46 7.48 -18.94 -10.06
CA LEU A 46 7.11 -18.28 -8.81
C LEU A 46 7.92 -18.79 -7.60
N VAL A 47 8.17 -20.10 -7.55
CA VAL A 47 8.99 -20.76 -6.53
C VAL A 47 9.61 -22.01 -7.14
N ARG A 48 10.89 -22.28 -6.88
CA ARG A 48 11.52 -23.52 -7.37
C ARG A 48 11.15 -24.72 -6.48
N PRO A 49 11.14 -25.96 -7.01
CA PRO A 49 10.85 -27.15 -6.20
C PRO A 49 11.79 -27.35 -5.00
N ASP A 50 13.06 -26.97 -5.10
CA ASP A 50 14.02 -27.03 -4.00
C ASP A 50 13.77 -25.96 -2.93
N GLU A 51 13.29 -24.78 -3.32
CA GLU A 51 12.87 -23.71 -2.40
C GLU A 51 11.58 -24.08 -1.67
N MET A 52 10.60 -24.63 -2.41
CA MET A 52 9.33 -25.08 -1.82
C MET A 52 9.54 -26.20 -0.80
N ARG A 53 10.47 -27.13 -1.05
CA ARG A 53 10.82 -28.19 -0.09
C ARG A 53 11.36 -27.65 1.25
N ARG A 54 11.93 -26.44 1.30
CA ARG A 54 12.44 -25.86 2.56
C ARG A 54 11.35 -25.68 3.62
N TRP A 55 10.09 -25.54 3.19
CA TRP A 55 8.93 -25.34 4.06
C TRP A 55 7.80 -26.37 3.85
N CYS A 56 7.98 -27.35 2.95
CA CYS A 56 7.05 -28.45 2.66
C CYS A 56 7.63 -29.86 2.86
N ALA A 57 8.88 -30.01 3.29
CA ALA A 57 9.48 -31.32 3.54
C ALA A 57 8.90 -31.98 4.81
N ASP A 58 9.22 -33.27 5.00
CA ASP A 58 8.93 -34.01 6.24
C ASP A 58 9.68 -33.43 7.45
N THR A 59 10.84 -32.82 7.21
CA THR A 59 11.64 -32.11 8.21
C THR A 59 11.87 -30.68 7.74
N VAL A 60 11.44 -29.71 8.55
CA VAL A 60 11.54 -28.28 8.24
C VAL A 60 12.23 -27.54 9.37
N LEU A 61 13.24 -26.75 9.03
CA LEU A 61 13.85 -25.79 9.95
C LEU A 61 12.95 -24.57 10.07
N LEU A 62 12.59 -24.23 11.29
CA LEU A 62 11.70 -23.11 11.62
C LEU A 62 12.53 -22.00 12.24
N VAL A 63 12.75 -20.91 11.52
CA VAL A 63 13.54 -19.78 12.01
C VAL A 63 12.61 -18.58 12.29
N SER A 64 12.68 -18.08 13.51
CA SER A 64 11.86 -16.97 13.99
C SER A 64 12.71 -15.73 14.24
N LEU A 65 12.50 -14.69 13.44
CA LEU A 65 13.15 -13.39 13.58
C LEU A 65 12.09 -12.37 14.03
N SER A 66 12.22 -11.83 15.24
CA SER A 66 11.30 -10.81 15.77
C SER A 66 11.38 -9.50 15.00
N ARG A 67 12.57 -9.16 14.49
CA ARG A 67 12.82 -8.04 13.56
C ARG A 67 13.80 -8.49 12.49
N ARG A 68 13.58 -8.04 11.27
CA ARG A 68 14.48 -8.28 10.11
C ARG A 68 15.08 -7.02 9.52
N VAL A 69 14.65 -5.86 9.99
CA VAL A 69 15.31 -4.58 9.75
C VAL A 69 15.94 -4.16 11.07
N LEU A 70 17.25 -4.04 11.07
CA LEU A 70 18.09 -3.84 12.25
C LEU A 70 19.09 -2.70 11.98
N SER A 71 19.65 -2.15 13.05
CA SER A 71 20.78 -1.24 12.99
C SER A 71 22.09 -1.95 13.38
N THR A 72 23.23 -1.34 13.09
CA THR A 72 24.54 -1.83 13.58
C THR A 72 24.67 -1.80 15.11
N ALA A 73 23.78 -1.11 15.82
CA ALA A 73 23.70 -1.10 17.27
C ALA A 73 22.86 -2.27 17.84
N ASP A 74 22.10 -2.97 16.99
CA ASP A 74 21.27 -4.10 17.39
C ASP A 74 22.05 -5.42 17.46
N MET A 75 21.43 -6.39 18.13
CA MET A 75 21.83 -7.79 18.08
C MET A 75 20.82 -8.57 17.24
N LEU A 76 21.30 -9.29 16.24
CA LEU A 76 20.50 -10.28 15.52
C LEU A 76 20.12 -11.39 16.50
N LYS A 77 18.82 -11.65 16.64
CA LYS A 77 18.27 -12.75 17.44
C LYS A 77 17.34 -13.58 16.58
N ALA A 78 17.65 -14.86 16.41
CA ALA A 78 16.81 -15.80 15.71
C ALA A 78 16.56 -17.05 16.56
N GLU A 79 15.30 -17.36 16.84
CA GLU A 79 14.95 -18.64 17.46
C GLU A 79 14.88 -19.71 16.38
N VAL A 80 15.46 -20.87 16.64
CA VAL A 80 15.53 -21.98 15.69
C VAL A 80 14.84 -23.19 16.28
N GLY A 81 13.84 -23.69 15.57
CA GLY A 81 13.18 -24.95 15.85
C GLY A 81 13.26 -25.91 14.65
N ILE A 82 12.83 -27.14 14.88
CA ILE A 82 12.67 -28.19 13.87
C ILE A 82 11.24 -28.72 13.99
N ALA A 83 10.52 -28.76 12.87
CA ALA A 83 9.32 -29.56 12.72
C ALA A 83 9.71 -30.87 12.01
N HIS A 84 9.50 -32.01 12.66
CA HIS A 84 9.81 -33.32 12.11
C HIS A 84 8.58 -34.22 12.10
N PHE A 85 8.11 -34.55 10.90
CA PHE A 85 6.96 -35.38 10.58
C PHE A 85 7.33 -36.52 9.61
N GLY A 86 8.59 -36.96 9.65
CA GLY A 86 9.07 -38.13 8.90
C GLY A 86 8.72 -39.46 9.56
N ASP A 87 9.10 -40.56 8.91
CA ASP A 87 8.69 -41.93 9.26
C ASP A 87 9.28 -42.47 10.59
N GLY A 88 10.25 -41.79 11.21
CA GLY A 88 10.85 -42.22 12.47
C GLY A 88 11.81 -41.22 13.08
N ASP A 89 12.13 -41.44 14.36
CA ASP A 89 12.99 -40.55 15.13
C ASP A 89 14.40 -40.41 14.53
N ARG A 90 14.97 -39.21 14.64
CA ARG A 90 16.35 -38.92 14.25
C ARG A 90 17.17 -38.56 15.48
N GLU A 91 18.26 -39.28 15.71
CA GLU A 91 19.08 -39.08 16.91
C GLU A 91 20.11 -37.95 16.77
N ASN A 92 20.45 -37.55 15.53
CA ASN A 92 21.38 -36.45 15.24
C ASN A 92 20.64 -35.30 14.54
N GLY A 93 20.44 -34.21 15.27
CA GLY A 93 19.76 -33.00 14.85
C GLY A 93 20.66 -31.76 14.88
N ARG A 94 21.97 -31.92 14.64
CA ARG A 94 22.91 -30.79 14.73
C ARG A 94 22.59 -29.73 13.70
N VAL A 95 22.29 -28.53 14.18
CA VAL A 95 22.00 -27.38 13.34
C VAL A 95 23.21 -26.45 13.25
N VAL A 96 23.61 -26.11 12.04
CA VAL A 96 24.66 -25.14 11.76
C VAL A 96 24.06 -23.89 11.13
N TRP A 97 24.64 -22.72 11.42
CA TRP A 97 24.18 -21.47 10.84
C TRP A 97 25.32 -20.63 10.31
N LYS A 98 25.02 -19.83 9.29
CA LYS A 98 25.93 -18.87 8.66
C LYS A 98 25.17 -17.57 8.40
N LEU A 99 25.81 -16.44 8.67
CA LEU A 99 25.36 -15.13 8.26
C LEU A 99 26.22 -14.69 7.08
N LEU A 100 25.59 -14.51 5.92
CA LEU A 100 26.26 -14.27 4.64
C LEU A 100 25.92 -12.87 4.12
N ASP A 101 26.83 -12.23 3.40
CA ASP A 101 26.49 -11.07 2.57
C ASP A 101 25.96 -11.50 1.17
N ASP A 102 25.62 -10.50 0.33
CA ASP A 102 25.20 -10.70 -1.06
C ASP A 102 26.29 -11.30 -1.97
N LYS A 103 27.54 -11.38 -1.50
CA LYS A 103 28.69 -11.98 -2.21
C LYS A 103 29.04 -13.37 -1.67
N ASP A 104 28.17 -13.97 -0.86
CA ASP A 104 28.39 -15.25 -0.17
C ASP A 104 29.58 -15.24 0.83
N THR A 105 30.03 -14.06 1.26
CA THR A 105 31.06 -13.94 2.29
C THR A 105 30.45 -14.29 3.65
N VAL A 106 31.05 -15.23 4.37
CA VAL A 106 30.63 -15.57 5.73
C VAL A 106 31.10 -14.49 6.70
N LEU A 107 30.14 -13.80 7.30
CA LEU A 107 30.34 -12.73 8.30
C LEU A 107 30.26 -13.26 9.74
N GLY A 108 29.55 -14.37 9.92
CA GLY A 108 29.41 -15.07 11.19
C GLY A 108 28.92 -16.49 10.96
N SER A 109 29.23 -17.39 11.89
CA SER A 109 28.78 -18.77 11.84
C SER A 109 28.77 -19.38 13.23
N GLY A 110 27.99 -20.44 13.41
CA GLY A 110 27.98 -21.20 14.64
C GLY A 110 27.22 -22.51 14.51
N ILE A 111 27.16 -23.22 15.63
CA ILE A 111 26.51 -24.52 15.75
C ILE A 111 25.56 -24.42 16.95
N LEU A 112 24.34 -24.89 16.80
CA LEU A 112 23.39 -25.07 17.89
C LEU A 112 23.45 -26.51 18.40
N ASP A 113 23.05 -26.70 19.66
CA ASP A 113 23.10 -28.00 20.33
C ASP A 113 22.40 -29.09 19.52
N ASP A 114 23.00 -30.28 19.54
CA ASP A 114 22.43 -31.48 18.96
C ASP A 114 21.22 -31.92 19.79
N LYS A 115 20.04 -32.01 19.16
CA LYS A 115 18.83 -32.49 19.80
C LYS A 115 18.19 -33.59 18.96
N PRO A 116 17.76 -34.70 19.58
CA PRO A 116 17.03 -35.72 18.86
C PRO A 116 15.69 -35.15 18.36
N GLU A 117 15.37 -35.44 17.10
CA GLU A 117 14.14 -35.04 16.44
C GLU A 117 13.15 -36.21 16.56
N ARG A 118 12.13 -36.07 17.41
CA ARG A 118 11.08 -37.09 17.55
C ARG A 118 10.05 -36.94 16.43
N ALA A 119 9.67 -38.05 15.81
CA ALA A 119 8.66 -38.06 14.75
C ALA A 119 7.32 -37.51 15.25
N GLY A 120 6.70 -36.65 14.46
CA GLY A 120 5.43 -36.01 14.76
C GLY A 120 5.53 -34.84 15.74
N THR A 121 6.71 -34.24 15.93
CA THR A 121 6.91 -33.17 16.91
C THR A 121 7.50 -31.90 16.32
N VAL A 122 7.31 -30.80 17.04
CA VAL A 122 7.97 -29.51 16.80
C VAL A 122 8.81 -29.20 18.03
N ALA A 123 10.13 -29.07 17.85
CA ALA A 123 11.08 -28.90 18.95
C ALA A 123 11.90 -27.62 18.77
N MET A 124 12.11 -26.89 19.87
CA MET A 124 13.04 -25.77 19.89
C MET A 124 14.48 -26.29 19.97
N VAL A 125 15.32 -25.89 19.02
CA VAL A 125 16.75 -26.25 18.99
C VAL A 125 17.56 -25.27 19.83
N GLY A 126 17.43 -23.97 19.57
CA GLY A 126 18.21 -22.95 20.26
C GLY A 126 17.97 -21.54 19.73
N VAL A 127 18.84 -20.61 20.14
CA VAL A 127 18.78 -19.21 19.74
C VAL A 127 20.12 -18.79 19.16
N ILE A 128 20.09 -18.20 17.97
CA ILE A 128 21.23 -17.56 17.33
C ILE A 128 21.28 -16.11 17.81
N GLU A 129 22.42 -15.71 18.36
CA GLU A 129 22.70 -14.32 18.73
C GLU A 129 23.99 -13.84 18.06
N PHE A 130 23.92 -12.71 17.35
CA PHE A 130 25.08 -12.14 16.65
C PHE A 130 25.07 -10.61 16.69
N ALA A 131 26.16 -10.01 17.17
CA ALA A 131 26.29 -8.56 17.26
C ALA A 131 26.60 -7.93 15.88
N LEU A 132 25.86 -6.89 15.49
CA LEU A 132 25.96 -6.30 14.15
C LEU A 132 26.95 -5.13 14.03
N ALA A 133 27.71 -4.83 15.10
CA ALA A 133 28.61 -3.68 15.16
C ALA A 133 29.73 -3.70 14.11
N ALA A 134 30.15 -4.88 13.65
CA ALA A 134 31.20 -5.05 12.64
C ALA A 134 30.67 -5.01 11.19
N ILE A 135 29.34 -5.00 11.00
CA ILE A 135 28.73 -4.97 9.67
C ILE A 135 28.84 -3.57 9.09
N ARG A 136 29.16 -3.47 7.80
CA ARG A 136 29.18 -2.19 7.07
C ARG A 136 27.78 -1.92 6.48
N PRO A 137 27.04 -0.93 6.98
CA PRO A 137 25.74 -0.58 6.43
C PRO A 137 25.86 0.36 5.21
N PRO A 138 24.82 0.45 4.36
CA PRO A 138 23.64 -0.41 4.34
C PRO A 138 23.97 -1.80 3.78
N ALA A 139 23.40 -2.85 4.37
CA ALA A 139 23.65 -4.23 3.94
C ALA A 139 22.39 -5.09 3.97
N ARG A 140 22.23 -5.93 2.94
CA ARG A 140 21.35 -7.10 2.99
C ARG A 140 22.21 -8.32 3.29
N LEU A 141 21.84 -9.02 4.37
CA LEU A 141 22.47 -10.24 4.82
C LEU A 141 21.49 -11.41 4.64
N ARG A 142 22.01 -12.63 4.56
CA ARG A 142 21.24 -13.86 4.54
C ARG A 142 21.64 -14.71 5.74
N LEU A 143 20.69 -14.95 6.64
CA LEU A 143 20.84 -15.94 7.70
C LEU A 143 20.45 -17.29 7.12
N ARG A 144 21.44 -18.15 6.90
CA ARG A 144 21.23 -19.53 6.47
C ARG A 144 21.38 -20.47 7.66
N VAL A 145 20.42 -21.36 7.82
CA VAL A 145 20.39 -22.39 8.85
C VAL A 145 20.26 -23.73 8.14
N GLU A 146 21.14 -24.68 8.46
CA GLU A 146 21.29 -25.98 7.80
C GLU A 146 21.27 -27.07 8.87
N LEU A 147 20.60 -28.19 8.58
CA LEU A 147 20.70 -29.41 9.38
C LEU A 147 21.86 -30.24 8.83
N GLU A 148 22.88 -30.48 9.64
CA GLU A 148 24.13 -31.13 9.23
C GLU A 148 23.86 -32.50 8.58
N ASP A 149 24.66 -32.85 7.56
CA ASP A 149 24.54 -34.09 6.78
C ASP A 149 23.18 -34.33 6.08
N THR A 150 22.39 -33.27 5.86
CA THR A 150 21.13 -33.33 5.11
C THR A 150 21.01 -32.22 4.08
N SER A 151 19.95 -32.26 3.27
CA SER A 151 19.55 -31.15 2.39
C SER A 151 18.60 -30.14 3.05
N VAL A 152 18.26 -30.33 4.33
CA VAL A 152 17.28 -29.47 5.03
C VAL A 152 17.95 -28.16 5.39
N GLN A 153 17.37 -27.05 4.91
CA GLN A 153 17.87 -25.70 5.14
C GLN A 153 16.74 -24.68 5.15
N SER A 154 16.95 -23.58 5.84
CA SER A 154 16.12 -22.37 5.77
C SER A 154 17.02 -21.14 5.60
N GLU A 155 16.53 -20.13 4.89
CA GLU A 155 17.27 -18.89 4.61
C GLU A 155 16.37 -17.67 4.72
N HIS A 156 16.82 -16.65 5.46
CA HIS A 156 16.06 -15.41 5.62
C HIS A 156 16.93 -14.17 5.42
N SER A 157 16.38 -13.17 4.71
CA SER A 157 16.97 -11.85 4.57
C SER A 157 16.94 -11.09 5.90
N VAL A 158 18.05 -10.43 6.23
CA VAL A 158 18.18 -9.45 7.31
C VAL A 158 18.80 -8.17 6.75
N TYR A 159 18.17 -7.04 6.99
CA TYR A 159 18.62 -5.73 6.54
C TYR A 159 19.26 -4.97 7.68
N VAL A 160 20.48 -4.48 7.47
CA VAL A 160 21.27 -3.77 8.50
C VAL A 160 21.59 -2.37 8.02
N TYR A 161 21.19 -1.39 8.83
CA TYR A 161 21.32 0.03 8.55
C TYR A 161 22.15 0.75 9.60
N SER A 162 22.62 1.95 9.26
CA SER A 162 23.28 2.80 10.24
C SER A 162 22.22 3.37 11.20
N PRO A 163 22.52 3.47 12.52
CA PRO A 163 21.68 4.20 13.46
C PRO A 163 21.75 5.73 13.23
N ALA A 164 22.71 6.20 12.42
CA ALA A 164 23.01 7.62 12.25
C ALA A 164 21.83 8.44 11.69
N ASP A 165 21.77 9.70 12.13
CA ASP A 165 20.82 10.69 11.65
C ASP A 165 20.99 10.95 10.16
N LEU A 166 19.88 11.36 9.51
CA LEU A 166 19.92 11.96 8.19
C LEU A 166 20.84 13.18 8.28
N GLY A 167 22.11 13.03 7.87
CA GLY A 167 23.04 14.14 7.78
C GLY A 167 22.47 15.27 6.91
N PRO A 168 23.10 16.46 6.91
CA PRO A 168 22.62 17.57 6.09
C PRO A 168 22.49 17.12 4.64
N PHE A 169 21.33 17.38 4.05
CA PHE A 169 21.05 17.03 2.66
C PHE A 169 22.05 17.74 1.74
N ALA A 170 22.46 17.05 0.68
CA ALA A 170 23.34 17.64 -0.31
C ALA A 170 22.70 18.90 -0.91
N GLU A 171 23.48 19.96 -1.05
CA GLU A 171 23.04 21.18 -1.73
C GLU A 171 22.68 20.87 -3.19
N GLY A 172 21.63 21.49 -3.71
CA GLY A 172 21.25 21.40 -5.13
C GLY A 172 19.98 20.61 -5.46
N VAL A 173 19.29 20.04 -4.46
CA VAL A 173 17.95 19.45 -4.65
C VAL A 173 16.92 20.20 -3.82
N PHE A 174 15.86 20.66 -4.47
CA PHE A 174 14.70 21.22 -3.78
C PHE A 174 13.77 20.09 -3.34
N VAL A 175 13.50 19.98 -2.04
CA VAL A 175 12.60 18.97 -1.49
C VAL A 175 11.25 19.60 -1.20
N ALA A 176 10.18 18.98 -1.72
CA ALA A 176 8.81 19.42 -1.49
C ALA A 176 7.89 18.23 -1.20
N LYS A 177 6.74 18.49 -0.57
CA LYS A 177 5.68 17.49 -0.34
C LYS A 177 4.49 17.62 -1.27
N ARG A 178 4.31 18.79 -1.90
CA ARG A 178 3.17 19.14 -2.74
C ARG A 178 3.64 19.82 -4.03
N LEU A 179 2.85 19.71 -5.10
CA LEU A 179 3.14 20.36 -6.37
C LEU A 179 2.74 21.85 -6.33
N THR A 180 3.51 22.68 -5.64
CA THR A 180 3.20 24.11 -5.53
C THR A 180 3.64 24.90 -6.77
N SER A 181 3.21 26.16 -6.86
CA SER A 181 3.71 27.11 -7.86
C SER A 181 5.22 27.30 -7.77
N GLU A 182 5.82 27.20 -6.57
CA GLU A 182 7.27 27.23 -6.40
C GLU A 182 7.95 26.00 -7.04
N VAL A 183 7.40 24.79 -6.83
CA VAL A 183 7.93 23.58 -7.48
C VAL A 183 7.93 23.74 -9.00
N LEU A 184 6.83 24.22 -9.57
CA LEU A 184 6.72 24.44 -11.02
C LEU A 184 7.74 25.47 -11.52
N GLN A 185 7.89 26.60 -10.82
CA GLN A 185 8.87 27.64 -11.17
C GLN A 185 10.32 27.13 -11.10
N ARG A 186 10.64 26.29 -10.12
CA ARG A 186 11.98 25.68 -9.99
C ARG A 186 12.26 24.70 -11.12
N LEU A 187 11.29 23.85 -11.46
CA LEU A 187 11.39 22.96 -12.62
C LEU A 187 11.56 23.74 -13.93
N GLU A 188 10.85 24.85 -14.12
CA GLU A 188 11.03 25.73 -15.29
C GLU A 188 12.45 26.35 -15.37
N ARG A 189 13.07 26.65 -14.23
CA ARG A 189 14.43 27.21 -14.15
C ARG A 189 15.53 26.17 -14.38
N GLY A 190 15.22 24.88 -14.29
CA GLY A 190 16.19 23.81 -14.47
C GLY A 190 16.63 23.11 -13.19
N ASP A 191 16.00 23.39 -12.05
CA ASP A 191 16.37 22.81 -10.76
C ASP A 191 16.03 21.31 -10.71
N ASN A 192 16.72 20.60 -9.80
CA ASN A 192 16.37 19.25 -9.40
C ASN A 192 15.37 19.31 -8.25
N VAL A 193 14.26 18.59 -8.39
CA VAL A 193 13.21 18.52 -7.37
C VAL A 193 13.02 17.07 -6.93
N LEU A 194 13.10 16.83 -5.62
CA LEU A 194 12.57 15.62 -4.99
C LEU A 194 11.21 15.95 -4.36
N LEU A 195 10.17 15.38 -4.92
CA LEU A 195 8.82 15.46 -4.39
C LEU A 195 8.51 14.21 -3.55
N LEU A 196 8.59 14.34 -2.23
CA LEU A 196 8.11 13.36 -1.27
C LEU A 196 6.60 13.55 -1.11
N ALA A 197 5.85 13.09 -2.12
CA ALA A 197 4.43 13.34 -2.26
C ALA A 197 3.66 12.84 -1.04
N ASP A 198 2.97 13.76 -0.35
CA ASP A 198 1.97 13.37 0.66
C ASP A 198 0.88 12.55 -0.05
N VAL A 199 0.40 11.48 0.58
CA VAL A 199 -0.62 10.60 0.00
C VAL A 199 -1.87 11.37 -0.44
N SER A 200 -2.19 12.46 0.24
CA SER A 200 -3.33 13.32 -0.08
C SER A 200 -3.15 14.13 -1.36
N THR A 201 -1.91 14.30 -1.83
CA THR A 201 -1.60 15.01 -3.07
C THR A 201 -1.81 14.16 -4.32
N LEU A 202 -1.92 12.83 -4.19
CA LEU A 202 -2.20 11.96 -5.33
C LEU A 202 -3.66 12.15 -5.76
N ARG A 203 -3.91 12.41 -7.05
CA ARG A 203 -5.28 12.48 -7.57
C ARG A 203 -5.95 11.12 -7.56
N ARG A 204 -5.29 10.13 -8.16
CA ARG A 204 -5.73 8.74 -8.25
C ARG A 204 -4.62 7.84 -7.73
N SER A 205 -4.97 6.93 -6.84
CA SER A 205 -3.99 6.02 -6.25
C SER A 205 -4.67 4.78 -5.66
N VAL A 206 -3.91 3.71 -5.48
CA VAL A 206 -4.31 2.52 -4.73
C VAL A 206 -3.50 2.44 -3.41
N PRO A 207 -4.03 1.88 -2.32
CA PRO A 207 -3.23 1.62 -1.12
C PRO A 207 -1.98 0.80 -1.46
N ALA A 208 -0.81 1.26 -1.02
CA ALA A 208 0.46 0.57 -1.29
C ALA A 208 0.69 -0.64 -0.37
N ALA A 209 -0.05 -0.71 0.73
CA ALA A 209 0.07 -1.77 1.71
C ALA A 209 -0.16 -3.14 1.06
N LEU A 210 0.79 -4.06 1.24
CA LEU A 210 0.74 -5.37 0.61
C LEU A 210 -0.48 -6.16 1.08
N MET A 211 -1.08 -6.92 0.17
CA MET A 211 -2.15 -7.87 0.50
C MET A 211 -1.66 -8.89 1.54
N THR A 212 -2.52 -9.24 2.48
CA THR A 212 -2.27 -10.33 3.45
C THR A 212 -3.01 -11.61 3.08
N ASP A 213 -2.51 -12.75 3.54
CA ASP A 213 -3.14 -14.04 3.28
C ASP A 213 -4.62 -14.05 3.75
N GLY A 214 -5.51 -14.47 2.86
CA GLY A 214 -6.96 -14.51 3.11
C GLY A 214 -7.73 -13.26 2.66
N GLU A 215 -7.05 -12.17 2.26
CA GLU A 215 -7.72 -11.09 1.53
C GLU A 215 -8.08 -11.57 0.11
N GLY A 216 -9.35 -11.42 -0.28
CA GLY A 216 -9.81 -11.77 -1.62
C GLY A 216 -9.18 -10.87 -2.70
N MET A 217 -9.08 -11.38 -3.92
CA MET A 217 -8.46 -10.67 -5.06
C MET A 217 -9.21 -9.39 -5.48
N ALA A 218 -10.44 -9.19 -4.98
CA ALA A 218 -11.20 -7.95 -5.13
C ALA A 218 -10.65 -6.78 -4.28
N VAL A 219 -9.78 -7.05 -3.30
CA VAL A 219 -9.12 -6.01 -2.51
C VAL A 219 -8.08 -5.31 -3.37
N ARG A 220 -8.31 -4.02 -3.65
CA ARG A 220 -7.46 -3.18 -4.51
C ARG A 220 -6.20 -2.70 -3.80
N ARG A 221 -5.40 -3.62 -3.27
CA ARG A 221 -4.09 -3.40 -2.66
C ARG A 221 -2.99 -3.91 -3.57
N LEU A 222 -1.73 -3.61 -3.23
CA LEU A 222 -0.61 -4.18 -3.97
C LEU A 222 -0.41 -5.65 -3.57
N ALA A 223 -0.26 -6.55 -4.54
CA ALA A 223 0.28 -7.88 -4.33
C ALA A 223 1.82 -7.87 -4.24
N GLY A 224 2.46 -6.82 -4.74
CA GLY A 224 3.91 -6.66 -4.71
C GLY A 224 4.38 -5.35 -5.33
N ILE A 225 5.69 -5.21 -5.42
CA ILE A 225 6.36 -4.15 -6.19
C ILE A 225 7.31 -4.79 -7.20
N LEU A 226 7.66 -4.04 -8.23
CA LEU A 226 8.72 -4.37 -9.18
C LEU A 226 9.70 -3.20 -9.26
N CYS A 227 10.99 -3.47 -9.14
CA CYS A 227 12.04 -2.47 -9.31
C CYS A 227 13.30 -3.07 -9.95
N ASN A 228 14.18 -2.21 -10.45
CA ASN A 228 15.53 -2.61 -10.83
C ASN A 228 16.51 -2.26 -9.70
N PRO A 229 17.06 -3.24 -8.95
CA PRO A 229 18.01 -2.97 -7.87
C PRO A 229 19.28 -2.23 -8.31
N ALA A 230 19.64 -2.33 -9.60
CA ALA A 230 20.80 -1.64 -10.15
C ALA A 230 20.52 -0.17 -10.50
N HIS A 231 19.27 0.30 -10.38
CA HIS A 231 18.93 1.70 -10.65
C HIS A 231 19.69 2.62 -9.68
N PRO A 232 20.34 3.71 -10.14
CA PRO A 232 21.13 4.58 -9.27
C PRO A 232 20.38 5.11 -8.05
N ALA A 233 19.07 5.38 -8.18
CA ALA A 233 18.18 5.78 -7.08
C ALA A 233 18.10 4.78 -5.91
N LEU A 234 18.35 3.49 -6.15
CA LEU A 234 18.30 2.42 -5.14
C LEU A 234 19.69 1.93 -4.73
N ARG A 235 20.77 2.56 -5.22
CA ARG A 235 22.16 2.11 -4.98
C ARG A 235 22.53 2.01 -3.51
N ALA A 236 22.02 2.93 -2.68
CA ALA A 236 22.24 2.92 -1.24
C ALA A 236 21.07 2.25 -0.47
N PHE A 237 20.23 1.47 -1.14
CA PHE A 237 19.12 0.73 -0.56
C PHE A 237 19.12 -0.71 -1.10
N PRO A 238 19.90 -1.62 -0.49
CA PRO A 238 20.08 -2.97 -1.01
C PRO A 238 18.74 -3.70 -1.00
N THR A 239 18.27 -4.13 -2.17
CA THR A 239 16.93 -4.72 -2.34
C THR A 239 16.93 -5.75 -3.47
N PRO A 240 16.13 -6.83 -3.40
CA PRO A 240 15.78 -7.60 -4.60
C PRO A 240 14.87 -6.79 -5.54
N ALA A 241 14.58 -7.35 -6.72
CA ALA A 241 13.71 -6.73 -7.72
C ALA A 241 12.22 -6.72 -7.31
N TRP A 242 11.86 -7.37 -6.20
CA TRP A 242 10.52 -7.46 -5.65
C TRP A 242 10.47 -6.99 -4.20
N ALA A 243 9.26 -6.92 -3.62
CA ALA A 243 9.10 -6.53 -2.22
C ALA A 243 9.64 -7.64 -1.28
N ASP A 244 10.56 -7.25 -0.41
CA ASP A 244 10.98 -8.01 0.77
C ASP A 244 10.65 -7.22 2.05
N VAL A 245 10.89 -7.78 3.24
CA VAL A 245 10.44 -7.28 4.54
C VAL A 245 10.78 -5.81 4.81
N GLN A 246 11.89 -5.28 4.28
CA GLN A 246 12.25 -3.87 4.43
C GLN A 246 11.27 -2.89 3.78
N TRP A 247 10.47 -3.33 2.81
CA TRP A 247 9.47 -2.47 2.17
C TRP A 247 8.18 -2.40 2.97
N HIS A 248 7.94 -3.35 3.88
CA HIS A 248 6.64 -3.55 4.53
C HIS A 248 6.13 -2.28 5.23
N ASP A 249 6.94 -1.70 6.12
CA ASP A 249 6.56 -0.52 6.88
C ASP A 249 6.36 0.71 5.96
N THR A 250 7.27 0.94 5.00
CA THR A 250 7.13 2.05 4.04
C THR A 250 5.90 1.90 3.16
N LEU A 251 5.51 0.68 2.78
CA LEU A 251 4.33 0.44 1.95
C LEU A 251 3.03 0.56 2.74
N GLN A 252 3.00 0.11 4.00
CA GLN A 252 1.78 0.08 4.82
C GLN A 252 1.08 1.44 4.97
N ARG A 253 1.85 2.52 4.99
CA ARG A 253 1.36 3.89 5.23
C ARG A 253 1.27 4.73 3.96
N SER A 254 1.46 4.10 2.80
CA SER A 254 1.69 4.78 1.54
C SER A 254 0.63 4.45 0.50
N ARG A 255 0.67 5.19 -0.60
CA ARG A 255 -0.22 4.97 -1.74
C ARG A 255 0.58 4.92 -3.03
N CYS A 256 0.16 4.06 -3.93
CA CYS A 256 0.76 3.90 -5.26
C CYS A 256 -0.01 4.74 -6.27
N ALA A 257 0.67 5.64 -6.97
CA ALA A 257 0.04 6.53 -7.93
C ALA A 257 -0.48 5.74 -9.13
N VAL A 258 -1.73 6.01 -9.52
CA VAL A 258 -2.30 5.50 -10.78
C VAL A 258 -1.87 6.43 -11.90
N LEU A 259 -1.07 5.89 -12.82
CA LEU A 259 -0.57 6.62 -13.97
C LEU A 259 -1.53 6.48 -15.15
N GLU A 260 -1.42 7.39 -16.11
CA GLU A 260 -2.31 7.39 -17.26
C GLU A 260 -1.94 6.29 -18.27
N ALA A 261 -2.95 5.81 -18.99
CA ALA A 261 -2.72 4.90 -20.10
C ALA A 261 -1.79 5.56 -21.13
N GLY A 262 -0.73 4.85 -21.51
CA GLY A 262 0.31 5.34 -22.42
C GLY A 262 1.48 6.06 -21.75
N MET A 263 1.46 6.27 -20.42
CA MET A 263 2.66 6.65 -19.69
C MET A 263 3.67 5.51 -19.70
N ASP A 264 4.94 5.86 -19.93
CA ASP A 264 6.02 4.90 -20.06
C ASP A 264 6.51 4.40 -18.70
N ILE A 265 6.34 3.10 -18.46
CA ILE A 265 6.77 2.40 -17.25
C ILE A 265 8.29 2.50 -17.02
N ARG A 266 9.11 2.79 -18.04
CA ARG A 266 10.56 3.00 -17.89
C ARG A 266 10.91 4.18 -16.98
N SER A 267 9.98 5.11 -16.80
CA SER A 267 10.10 6.25 -15.87
C SER A 267 9.81 5.87 -14.42
N VAL A 268 9.33 4.65 -14.19
CA VAL A 268 8.95 4.14 -12.87
C VAL A 268 10.09 3.29 -12.33
N ILE A 269 10.74 3.81 -11.28
CA ILE A 269 11.86 3.18 -10.59
C ILE A 269 11.37 2.04 -9.69
N VAL A 270 10.24 2.27 -9.01
CA VAL A 270 9.53 1.27 -8.21
C VAL A 270 8.07 1.28 -8.62
N ALA A 271 7.65 0.21 -9.31
CA ALA A 271 6.29 0.00 -9.78
C ALA A 271 5.48 -0.80 -8.76
N GLY A 272 4.20 -0.46 -8.63
CA GLY A 272 3.25 -1.28 -7.87
C GLY A 272 2.66 -2.38 -8.74
N LEU A 273 2.33 -3.53 -8.15
CA LEU A 273 1.59 -4.60 -8.79
C LEU A 273 0.29 -4.80 -8.04
N ALA A 274 -0.85 -4.46 -8.64
CA ALA A 274 -2.18 -4.66 -8.07
C ALA A 274 -2.97 -5.63 -8.97
N PRO A 275 -3.44 -6.77 -8.44
CA PRO A 275 -4.26 -7.69 -9.22
C PRO A 275 -5.55 -7.03 -9.71
N GLY A 276 -5.97 -7.37 -10.94
CA GLY A 276 -7.16 -6.78 -11.57
C GLY A 276 -7.03 -5.30 -11.94
N TRP A 277 -5.86 -4.69 -11.76
CA TRP A 277 -5.58 -3.32 -12.20
C TRP A 277 -4.96 -3.30 -13.60
N GLU A 278 -5.63 -2.64 -14.54
CA GLU A 278 -5.09 -2.40 -15.88
C GLU A 278 -4.43 -1.02 -15.93
N GLY A 279 -3.11 -1.00 -16.17
CA GLY A 279 -2.34 0.22 -16.37
C GLY A 279 -1.18 0.42 -15.41
N PRO A 280 -0.31 1.41 -15.68
CA PRO A 280 0.92 1.59 -14.92
C PRO A 280 0.65 2.16 -13.51
N LEU A 281 1.32 1.59 -12.52
CA LEU A 281 1.30 2.00 -11.12
C LEU A 281 2.72 2.39 -10.67
N GLY A 282 2.88 3.55 -10.02
CA GLY A 282 4.19 4.06 -9.63
C GLY A 282 4.28 4.49 -8.16
N LEU A 283 5.31 4.02 -7.46
CA LEU A 283 5.68 4.47 -6.10
C LEU A 283 6.85 5.45 -6.14
N ILE A 284 7.85 5.18 -6.99
CA ILE A 284 9.00 6.06 -7.22
C ILE A 284 9.15 6.24 -8.71
N MET A 285 9.21 7.49 -9.17
CA MET A 285 9.19 7.82 -10.59
C MET A 285 10.05 9.04 -10.89
N GLU A 286 10.59 9.11 -12.09
CA GLU A 286 11.41 10.23 -12.54
C GLU A 286 10.98 10.79 -13.89
N TYR A 287 11.00 12.12 -14.01
CA TYR A 287 10.62 12.81 -15.24
C TYR A 287 11.43 14.08 -15.44
N ARG A 288 11.60 14.48 -16.70
CA ARG A 288 11.99 15.84 -17.06
C ARG A 288 10.73 16.69 -17.16
N VAL A 289 10.73 17.86 -16.53
CA VAL A 289 9.60 18.80 -16.55
C VAL A 289 10.13 20.17 -16.90
N GLY A 290 9.83 20.65 -18.11
CA GLY A 290 10.47 21.85 -18.64
C GLY A 290 11.98 21.65 -18.75
N LYS A 291 12.77 22.53 -18.11
CA LYS A 291 14.24 22.44 -18.08
C LYS A 291 14.76 21.61 -16.90
N GLY A 292 13.91 21.35 -15.92
CA GLY A 292 14.26 20.73 -14.65
C GLY A 292 14.01 19.23 -14.63
N ARG A 293 14.37 18.62 -13.51
CA ARG A 293 14.29 17.18 -13.29
C ARG A 293 13.53 16.91 -12.01
N LEU A 294 12.55 16.01 -12.08
CA LEU A 294 11.63 15.70 -11.00
C LEU A 294 11.73 14.23 -10.61
N LEU A 295 12.02 13.96 -9.34
CA LEU A 295 11.94 12.64 -8.73
C LEU A 295 10.72 12.65 -7.79
N ILE A 296 9.75 11.81 -8.04
CA ILE A 296 8.53 11.67 -7.23
C ILE A 296 8.65 10.40 -6.40
N CYS A 297 8.38 10.49 -5.11
CA CYS A 297 8.25 9.35 -4.21
C CYS A 297 6.96 9.49 -3.42
N SER A 298 6.04 8.52 -3.55
CA SER A 298 4.77 8.48 -2.82
C SER A 298 4.82 7.56 -1.59
N LEU A 299 6.02 7.14 -1.19
CA LEU A 299 6.25 6.42 0.05
C LEU A 299 6.37 7.41 1.21
N ASP A 300 5.75 7.10 2.34
CA ASP A 300 5.96 7.82 3.58
C ASP A 300 7.34 7.46 4.15
N LEU A 301 8.30 8.34 3.91
CA LEU A 301 9.68 8.22 4.40
C LEU A 301 9.99 9.12 5.62
N LEU A 302 9.02 9.94 6.05
CA LEU A 302 9.28 11.04 6.99
C LEU A 302 8.58 10.85 8.34
N THR A 303 7.39 10.25 8.37
CA THR A 303 6.66 10.02 9.62
C THR A 303 7.44 9.05 10.51
N GLU A 304 7.74 9.46 11.75
CA GLU A 304 8.52 8.67 12.72
C GLU A 304 9.86 8.16 12.17
N SER A 305 10.48 8.93 11.28
CA SER A 305 11.72 8.52 10.59
C SER A 305 12.85 8.11 11.55
N GLU A 306 12.89 8.64 12.77
CA GLU A 306 13.86 8.29 13.81
C GLU A 306 13.82 6.80 14.23
N LYS A 307 12.67 6.15 14.07
CA LYS A 307 12.46 4.73 14.39
C LYS A 307 12.53 3.81 13.17
N ARG A 308 12.59 4.38 11.96
CA ARG A 308 12.41 3.67 10.69
C ARG A 308 13.68 3.74 9.85
N HIS A 309 14.57 2.78 10.07
CA HIS A 309 15.91 2.78 9.46
C HIS A 309 15.87 2.67 7.93
N GLU A 310 15.01 1.80 7.42
CA GLU A 310 14.72 1.57 6.00
C GLU A 310 14.21 2.84 5.30
N ALA A 311 13.31 3.58 5.95
CA ALA A 311 12.72 4.80 5.41
C ALA A 311 13.77 5.90 5.25
N ARG A 312 14.59 6.08 6.29
CA ARG A 312 15.73 7.01 6.26
C ARG A 312 16.75 6.62 5.21
N GLN A 313 17.11 5.34 5.13
CA GLN A 313 18.09 4.87 4.16
C GLN A 313 17.60 5.07 2.72
N LEU A 314 16.33 4.76 2.44
CA LEU A 314 15.73 4.99 1.12
C LEU A 314 15.71 6.48 0.79
N LEU A 315 15.30 7.35 1.71
CA LEU A 315 15.35 8.79 1.53
C LEU A 315 16.77 9.28 1.19
N GLN A 316 17.78 8.79 1.91
CA GLN A 316 19.18 9.12 1.64
C GLN A 316 19.61 8.66 0.23
N SER A 317 19.20 7.46 -0.19
CA SER A 317 19.49 6.94 -1.54
C SER A 317 18.87 7.82 -2.63
N LEU A 318 17.60 8.22 -2.45
CA LEU A 318 16.88 9.09 -3.40
C LEU A 318 17.49 10.49 -3.49
N LEU A 319 17.87 11.07 -2.35
CA LEU A 319 18.52 12.38 -2.31
C LEU A 319 19.92 12.34 -2.94
N ALA A 320 20.72 11.32 -2.64
CA ALA A 320 22.03 11.14 -3.24
C ALA A 320 21.91 11.02 -4.77
N TYR A 321 20.93 10.26 -5.24
CA TYR A 321 20.64 10.15 -6.67
C TYR A 321 20.22 11.50 -7.27
N ALA A 322 19.21 12.17 -6.71
CA ALA A 322 18.70 13.44 -7.21
C ALA A 322 19.75 14.57 -7.20
N SER A 323 20.77 14.47 -6.34
CA SER A 323 21.88 15.43 -6.26
C SER A 323 23.04 15.08 -7.20
N SER A 324 23.01 13.87 -7.80
CA SER A 324 24.10 13.37 -8.65
C SER A 324 23.96 13.78 -10.11
N GLY A 325 25.08 13.69 -10.84
CA GLY A 325 25.07 13.80 -12.31
C GLY A 325 24.35 12.65 -13.02
N GLU A 326 24.05 11.55 -12.32
CA GLU A 326 23.34 10.38 -12.88
C GLU A 326 21.83 10.58 -12.93
N PHE A 327 21.28 11.58 -12.22
CA PHE A 327 19.88 11.93 -12.31
C PHE A 327 19.57 12.53 -13.68
N GLN A 328 19.27 11.68 -14.65
CA GLN A 328 19.06 12.05 -16.05
C GLN A 328 17.78 11.40 -16.57
N PRO A 329 16.59 11.86 -16.12
CA PRO A 329 15.33 11.30 -16.56
C PRO A 329 15.18 11.46 -18.07
N GLN A 330 14.86 10.35 -18.72
CA GLN A 330 14.76 10.27 -20.19
C GLN A 330 13.38 10.71 -20.69
N MET A 331 12.34 10.51 -19.89
CA MET A 331 10.96 10.78 -20.26
C MET A 331 10.54 12.18 -19.82
N GLU A 332 9.88 12.89 -20.72
CA GLU A 332 9.32 14.22 -20.45
C GLU A 332 7.89 14.12 -19.96
N LEU A 333 7.55 14.93 -18.98
CA LEU A 333 6.20 15.07 -18.46
C LEU A 333 5.80 16.55 -18.50
N THR A 334 4.68 16.85 -19.16
CA THR A 334 4.18 18.22 -19.20
C THR A 334 3.66 18.65 -17.84
N PRO A 335 3.70 19.94 -17.48
CA PRO A 335 3.05 20.43 -16.26
C PRO A 335 1.58 20.02 -16.17
N ALA A 336 0.84 19.98 -17.29
CA ALA A 336 -0.55 19.53 -17.31
C ALA A 336 -0.69 18.03 -16.97
N ALA A 337 0.20 17.17 -17.48
CA ALA A 337 0.22 15.75 -17.12
C ALA A 337 0.59 15.54 -15.65
N LEU A 338 1.59 16.28 -15.17
CA LEU A 338 1.98 16.27 -13.76
C LEU A 338 0.81 16.64 -12.83
N LYS A 339 0.01 17.66 -13.22
CA LYS A 339 -1.22 18.07 -12.51
C LYS A 339 -2.35 17.04 -12.54
N ARG A 340 -2.32 16.07 -13.46
CA ARG A 340 -3.29 14.96 -13.51
C ARG A 340 -2.90 13.80 -12.60
N ILE A 341 -1.62 13.69 -12.24
CA ILE A 341 -1.12 12.74 -11.25
C ILE A 341 -1.22 13.34 -9.84
N LEU A 342 -0.84 14.61 -9.71
CA LEU A 342 -0.68 15.33 -8.44
C LEU A 342 -1.56 16.58 -8.37
N ARG A 343 -2.07 16.87 -7.17
CA ARG A 343 -2.79 18.11 -6.87
C ARG A 343 -1.81 19.27 -6.74
N THR A 344 -2.14 20.41 -7.36
CA THR A 344 -1.39 21.66 -7.20
C THR A 344 -1.78 22.47 -5.99
N ASP A 345 -3.01 22.25 -5.56
CA ASP A 345 -3.66 23.11 -4.60
C ASP A 345 -3.53 22.48 -3.22
N ASP A 346 -3.40 23.31 -2.18
CA ASP A 346 -3.64 22.82 -0.84
C ASP A 346 -5.08 22.31 -0.83
N LEU A 347 -5.32 21.10 -0.33
CA LEU A 347 -6.63 20.44 -0.38
C LEU A 347 -7.81 21.24 0.20
N GLN A 348 -7.49 22.33 0.90
CA GLN A 348 -8.38 23.46 1.10
C GLN A 348 -9.13 23.84 -0.20
N ASP A 349 -8.49 23.97 -1.35
CA ASP A 349 -9.14 24.39 -2.61
C ASP A 349 -10.07 23.35 -3.27
N THR A 350 -10.32 22.20 -2.63
CA THR A 350 -11.48 21.36 -2.95
C THR A 350 -12.79 21.92 -2.34
N TYR A 351 -12.77 23.14 -1.81
CA TYR A 351 -13.94 23.98 -1.54
C TYR A 351 -14.58 24.40 -2.88
N ALA A 352 -15.49 23.58 -3.39
CA ALA A 352 -16.47 24.10 -4.34
C ALA A 352 -17.53 24.87 -3.53
N GLY A 353 -18.08 25.96 -4.09
CA GLY A 353 -19.10 26.78 -3.42
C GLY A 353 -20.37 26.00 -3.03
N GLU A 354 -21.44 26.72 -2.71
CA GLU A 354 -22.74 26.07 -2.50
C GLU A 354 -23.15 25.26 -3.76
N PRO A 355 -23.83 24.11 -3.58
CA PRO A 355 -24.32 23.33 -4.72
C PRO A 355 -25.26 24.19 -5.60
N PRO A 356 -25.38 23.89 -6.91
CA PRO A 356 -26.25 24.61 -7.83
C PRO A 356 -27.73 24.65 -7.39
N ASP A 357 -28.48 25.62 -7.91
CA ASP A 357 -29.92 25.83 -7.71
C ASP A 357 -30.76 24.54 -7.94
N PRO A 358 -31.76 24.20 -7.11
CA PRO A 358 -32.60 22.99 -7.16
C PRO A 358 -33.14 22.54 -8.53
N ASP A 359 -33.30 23.44 -9.51
CA ASP A 359 -33.88 23.11 -10.82
C ASP A 359 -33.07 22.07 -11.63
N GLY A 360 -31.79 21.86 -11.31
CA GLY A 360 -30.92 20.83 -11.90
C GLY A 360 -30.61 19.63 -10.99
N THR A 361 -31.28 19.53 -9.83
CA THR A 361 -30.95 18.57 -8.78
C THR A 361 -31.82 17.31 -8.88
N ALA A 362 -31.19 16.16 -9.07
CA ALA A 362 -31.87 14.86 -9.08
C ALA A 362 -32.18 14.35 -7.67
N VAL A 363 -31.26 14.60 -6.72
CA VAL A 363 -31.40 14.23 -5.30
C VAL A 363 -30.79 15.32 -4.44
N TRP A 364 -31.49 15.77 -3.40
CA TRP A 364 -30.91 16.53 -2.29
C TRP A 364 -31.50 16.00 -0.99
N VAL A 365 -30.63 15.41 -0.17
CA VAL A 365 -31.00 14.84 1.12
C VAL A 365 -30.13 15.45 2.22
N ARG A 366 -30.77 15.90 3.30
CA ARG A 366 -30.10 16.18 4.57
C ARG A 366 -30.16 14.95 5.45
N VAL A 367 -29.01 14.34 5.63
CA VAL A 367 -28.83 13.01 6.21
C VAL A 367 -29.07 13.06 7.71
N GLY A 368 -30.04 12.30 8.21
CA GLY A 368 -30.42 12.29 9.63
C GLY A 368 -31.07 13.59 10.11
N GLY A 369 -31.45 14.52 9.21
CA GLY A 369 -31.96 15.85 9.56
C GLY A 369 -33.24 15.87 10.40
N ALA A 370 -33.99 14.76 10.42
CA ALA A 370 -35.20 14.58 11.23
C ALA A 370 -34.94 13.82 12.55
N ARG A 371 -33.68 13.50 12.90
CA ARG A 371 -33.36 12.80 14.16
C ARG A 371 -33.50 13.71 15.37
N GLU A 372 -34.18 13.18 16.38
CA GLU A 372 -34.29 13.80 17.70
C GLU A 372 -33.20 13.31 18.68
N SER A 373 -32.80 12.04 18.57
CA SER A 373 -31.76 11.43 19.42
C SER A 373 -30.35 11.63 18.86
N ALA A 374 -29.38 11.84 19.75
CA ALA A 374 -27.96 11.95 19.42
C ALA A 374 -27.20 10.61 19.51
N GLU A 375 -27.86 9.53 19.95
CA GLU A 375 -27.26 8.20 20.05
C GLU A 375 -26.84 7.65 18.67
N GLU A 376 -25.85 6.76 18.65
CA GLU A 376 -25.41 6.11 17.42
C GLU A 376 -26.47 5.11 16.94
N SER A 377 -26.84 5.17 15.65
CA SER A 377 -27.69 4.15 15.03
C SER A 377 -27.30 3.90 13.57
N SER A 378 -27.76 2.79 13.00
CA SER A 378 -27.74 2.61 11.55
C SER A 378 -28.65 3.63 10.85
N TRP A 379 -28.35 3.91 9.58
CA TRP A 379 -29.17 4.78 8.74
C TRP A 379 -30.57 4.20 8.47
N SER A 380 -31.58 5.08 8.50
CA SER A 380 -32.94 4.80 8.02
C SER A 380 -33.47 6.01 7.26
N ARG A 381 -34.18 5.78 6.15
CA ARG A 381 -34.66 6.84 5.26
C ARG A 381 -35.63 7.81 5.93
N GLU A 382 -36.41 7.36 6.89
CA GLU A 382 -37.39 8.16 7.63
C GLU A 382 -36.74 9.23 8.50
N GLN A 383 -35.44 9.09 8.76
CA GLN A 383 -34.66 10.03 9.57
C GLN A 383 -34.07 11.17 8.72
N ASP A 384 -34.15 11.08 7.39
CA ASP A 384 -33.65 12.08 6.47
C ASP A 384 -34.68 13.17 6.18
N VAL A 385 -34.20 14.38 5.89
CA VAL A 385 -35.02 15.44 5.31
C VAL A 385 -34.70 15.52 3.81
N VAL A 386 -35.67 15.14 2.98
CA VAL A 386 -35.54 15.19 1.52
C VAL A 386 -35.94 16.59 1.03
N ILE A 387 -34.98 17.30 0.45
CA ILE A 387 -35.16 18.65 -0.10
C ILE A 387 -35.59 18.58 -1.57
N ALA A 388 -34.98 17.68 -2.34
CA ALA A 388 -35.32 17.44 -3.74
C ALA A 388 -35.19 15.95 -4.07
N LEU A 389 -36.13 15.40 -4.84
CA LEU A 389 -36.08 14.05 -5.37
C LEU A 389 -36.83 14.01 -6.69
N ALA A 390 -36.11 13.85 -7.80
CA ALA A 390 -36.71 13.77 -9.12
C ALA A 390 -37.47 12.44 -9.31
N ASP A 391 -38.49 12.46 -10.17
CA ASP A 391 -39.31 11.28 -10.46
C ASP A 391 -38.46 10.12 -10.97
N GLY A 392 -38.71 8.92 -10.43
CA GLY A 392 -37.98 7.70 -10.77
C GLY A 392 -36.61 7.56 -10.12
N VAL A 393 -36.12 8.57 -9.38
CA VAL A 393 -34.84 8.49 -8.66
C VAL A 393 -35.02 7.84 -7.28
N ARG A 394 -34.11 6.93 -6.93
CA ARG A 394 -34.03 6.31 -5.60
C ARG A 394 -32.65 6.51 -5.02
N TYR A 395 -32.57 6.65 -3.70
CA TYR A 395 -31.30 6.67 -3.00
C TYR A 395 -31.34 5.75 -1.77
N ARG A 396 -30.17 5.25 -1.40
CA ARG A 396 -29.92 4.47 -0.19
C ARG A 396 -28.57 4.91 0.37
N ILE A 397 -28.50 5.07 1.69
CA ILE A 397 -27.23 5.38 2.36
C ILE A 397 -26.95 4.29 3.39
N GLU A 398 -25.69 3.91 3.53
CA GLU A 398 -25.23 2.96 4.54
C GLU A 398 -24.12 3.65 5.34
N GLY A 399 -24.18 3.51 6.66
CA GLY A 399 -23.21 4.11 7.58
C GLY A 399 -23.81 4.34 8.96
N LYS A 400 -22.98 4.85 9.87
CA LYS A 400 -23.36 5.12 11.26
C LYS A 400 -23.86 6.56 11.41
N LEU A 401 -25.14 6.75 11.72
CA LEU A 401 -25.72 8.05 12.02
C LEU A 401 -25.35 8.48 13.44
N THR A 402 -24.84 9.71 13.58
CA THR A 402 -24.51 10.33 14.86
C THR A 402 -25.04 11.77 14.92
N GLY A 403 -25.26 12.28 16.13
CA GLY A 403 -25.82 13.63 16.35
C GLY A 403 -27.32 13.71 16.06
N SER A 404 -27.89 14.90 16.31
CA SER A 404 -29.32 15.19 16.20
C SER A 404 -29.59 16.53 15.51
N GLY A 405 -30.81 16.66 14.99
CA GLY A 405 -31.31 17.84 14.29
C GLY A 405 -30.38 18.32 13.15
N PRO A 406 -30.03 19.61 13.09
CA PRO A 406 -29.25 20.18 11.99
C PRO A 406 -27.76 19.75 11.97
N THR A 407 -27.30 19.05 13.02
CA THR A 407 -25.94 18.53 13.12
C THR A 407 -25.86 17.01 12.99
N ALA A 408 -27.01 16.35 12.79
CA ALA A 408 -27.05 14.93 12.48
C ALA A 408 -26.34 14.67 11.16
N GLY A 409 -25.70 13.50 11.06
CA GLY A 409 -25.02 13.08 9.85
C GLY A 409 -24.37 11.72 10.01
N LEU A 410 -23.83 11.19 8.92
CA LEU A 410 -23.14 9.91 8.91
C LEU A 410 -21.67 10.09 9.27
N GLU A 411 -21.20 9.33 10.26
CA GLU A 411 -19.80 9.31 10.65
C GLU A 411 -18.96 8.57 9.62
N SER A 412 -18.01 9.27 8.99
CA SER A 412 -17.13 8.68 7.98
C SER A 412 -16.28 7.54 8.53
N ALA A 413 -15.91 7.57 9.82
CA ALA A 413 -15.10 6.56 10.50
C ALA A 413 -15.66 5.13 10.37
N GLY A 414 -16.99 4.98 10.24
CA GLY A 414 -17.65 3.68 10.05
C GLY A 414 -17.76 3.23 8.60
N GLY A 415 -17.20 3.99 7.65
CA GLY A 415 -17.49 3.88 6.23
C GLY A 415 -18.88 4.45 5.89
N VAL A 416 -18.98 5.13 4.76
CA VAL A 416 -20.26 5.60 4.22
C VAL A 416 -20.41 5.10 2.80
N ARG A 417 -21.54 4.47 2.48
CA ARG A 417 -21.88 4.08 1.10
C ARG A 417 -23.18 4.76 0.68
N LEU A 418 -23.14 5.46 -0.44
CA LEU A 418 -24.28 6.14 -1.04
C LEU A 418 -24.59 5.46 -2.37
N GLN A 419 -25.80 4.94 -2.51
CA GLN A 419 -26.29 4.39 -3.76
C GLN A 419 -27.41 5.27 -4.30
N VAL A 420 -27.28 5.76 -5.53
CA VAL A 420 -28.33 6.51 -6.24
C VAL A 420 -28.68 5.77 -7.52
N THR A 421 -29.96 5.41 -7.67
CA THR A 421 -30.50 4.77 -8.88
C THR A 421 -31.27 5.79 -9.68
N LEU A 422 -30.91 5.95 -10.96
CA LEU A 422 -31.48 6.93 -11.87
C LEU A 422 -32.30 6.23 -12.97
N PRO A 423 -33.43 6.83 -13.41
CA PRO A 423 -34.28 6.24 -14.45
C PRO A 423 -33.65 6.31 -15.85
N ILE A 424 -32.73 7.24 -16.06
CA ILE A 424 -31.97 7.44 -17.31
C ILE A 424 -30.51 7.73 -16.97
N GLN A 425 -29.62 7.46 -17.91
CA GLN A 425 -28.22 7.81 -17.78
C GLN A 425 -28.00 9.32 -17.95
N VAL A 426 -27.15 9.86 -17.09
CA VAL A 426 -26.85 11.28 -17.02
C VAL A 426 -25.41 11.47 -16.52
N ALA A 427 -24.70 12.41 -17.11
CA ALA A 427 -23.47 12.94 -16.54
C ALA A 427 -23.83 13.92 -15.42
N GLY A 428 -23.05 13.97 -14.35
CA GLY A 428 -23.42 14.79 -13.20
C GLY A 428 -22.30 15.06 -12.21
N GLN A 429 -22.70 15.59 -11.07
CA GLN A 429 -21.81 15.87 -9.95
C GLN A 429 -22.52 15.51 -8.65
N ILE A 430 -21.82 14.79 -7.78
CA ILE A 430 -22.23 14.61 -6.39
C ILE A 430 -21.59 15.71 -5.55
N TRP A 431 -22.41 16.35 -4.72
CA TRP A 431 -21.97 17.29 -3.71
C TRP A 431 -22.23 16.70 -2.33
N LEU A 432 -21.22 16.74 -1.48
CA LEU A 432 -21.33 16.30 -0.09
C LEU A 432 -21.10 17.50 0.83
N ARG A 433 -22.06 17.83 1.69
CA ARG A 433 -21.80 18.76 2.79
C ARG A 433 -21.22 17.98 3.93
N VAL A 434 -19.97 18.23 4.29
CA VAL A 434 -19.27 17.49 5.34
C VAL A 434 -18.86 18.40 6.48
N LEU A 435 -18.85 17.88 7.70
CA LEU A 435 -18.35 18.55 8.90
C LEU A 435 -17.11 17.81 9.42
N PRO A 436 -15.89 18.35 9.22
CA PRO A 436 -14.67 17.69 9.64
C PRO A 436 -14.48 17.73 11.16
N LYS A 437 -13.80 16.72 11.72
CA LYS A 437 -13.36 16.69 13.11
C LYS A 437 -11.84 16.83 13.18
N GLY A 438 -11.33 17.99 12.76
CA GLY A 438 -9.89 18.22 12.62
C GLY A 438 -9.40 17.91 11.20
N ARG A 439 -8.25 17.24 11.07
CA ARG A 439 -7.71 16.79 9.78
C ARG A 439 -8.17 15.35 9.53
N ALA A 440 -8.78 15.12 8.38
CA ALA A 440 -9.17 13.80 7.91
C ALA A 440 -8.64 13.55 6.49
N VAL A 441 -8.20 12.34 6.20
CA VAL A 441 -7.89 11.87 4.84
C VAL A 441 -8.85 10.75 4.51
N THR A 442 -9.45 10.78 3.33
CA THR A 442 -10.47 9.83 2.90
C THR A 442 -10.32 9.46 1.45
N GLN A 443 -10.72 8.24 1.14
CA GLN A 443 -10.94 7.74 -0.20
C GLN A 443 -12.40 8.01 -0.55
N ILE A 444 -12.66 8.48 -1.76
CA ILE A 444 -13.99 8.47 -2.36
C ILE A 444 -13.93 7.66 -3.64
N GLU A 445 -14.57 6.50 -3.61
CA GLU A 445 -14.77 5.62 -4.75
C GLU A 445 -16.12 5.92 -5.38
N VAL A 446 -16.18 5.94 -6.72
CA VAL A 446 -17.42 6.05 -7.48
C VAL A 446 -17.46 4.86 -8.45
N GLY A 447 -18.46 3.99 -8.30
CA GLY A 447 -18.59 2.76 -9.08
C GLY A 447 -17.43 1.80 -8.82
N SER A 448 -16.86 1.29 -9.91
CA SER A 448 -15.68 0.41 -9.90
C SER A 448 -14.38 1.17 -10.21
N ASP A 449 -14.36 2.49 -10.17
CA ASP A 449 -13.18 3.28 -10.54
C ASP A 449 -12.23 3.54 -9.37
N VAL A 450 -11.06 4.11 -9.64
CA VAL A 450 -10.06 4.45 -8.61
C VAL A 450 -10.62 5.51 -7.69
N ALA A 451 -10.40 5.32 -6.39
CA ALA A 451 -10.70 6.32 -5.38
C ALA A 451 -9.98 7.66 -5.65
N GLU A 452 -10.73 8.76 -5.67
CA GLU A 452 -10.13 10.07 -5.43
C GLU A 452 -9.70 10.16 -3.97
N THR A 453 -8.44 10.52 -3.73
CA THR A 453 -7.94 10.73 -2.37
C THR A 453 -8.13 12.18 -1.98
N LEU A 454 -8.85 12.44 -0.89
CA LEU A 454 -9.22 13.78 -0.42
C LEU A 454 -8.74 13.99 1.01
N GLU A 455 -8.13 15.14 1.27
CA GLU A 455 -7.91 15.63 2.62
C GLU A 455 -8.96 16.69 2.94
N ILE A 456 -9.59 16.54 4.09
CA ILE A 456 -10.65 17.38 4.58
C ILE A 456 -10.20 17.88 5.94
N SER A 457 -10.04 19.19 6.09
CA SER A 457 -9.60 19.79 7.34
C SER A 457 -10.50 20.95 7.77
N GLY A 458 -10.76 21.05 9.07
CA GLY A 458 -11.45 22.20 9.66
C GLY A 458 -12.40 21.82 10.80
N ASN A 459 -13.23 22.78 11.19
CA ASN A 459 -14.26 22.63 12.21
C ASN A 459 -15.61 23.24 11.79
N ARG A 460 -15.76 23.60 10.51
CA ARG A 460 -16.99 24.15 9.93
C ARG A 460 -17.48 23.25 8.79
N PRO A 461 -18.80 23.23 8.50
CA PRO A 461 -19.32 22.55 7.34
C PRO A 461 -18.69 23.08 6.05
N LEU A 462 -18.37 22.19 5.13
CA LEU A 462 -17.81 22.50 3.82
C LEU A 462 -18.43 21.60 2.76
N TRP A 463 -18.48 22.10 1.53
CA TRP A 463 -19.01 21.36 0.38
C TRP A 463 -17.87 20.72 -0.41
N LEU A 464 -17.99 19.43 -0.64
CA LEU A 464 -17.14 18.65 -1.54
C LEU A 464 -17.88 18.44 -2.84
N ARG A 465 -17.18 18.54 -3.96
CA ARG A 465 -17.72 18.29 -5.30
C ARG A 465 -16.96 17.15 -5.96
N ILE A 466 -17.69 16.11 -6.34
CA ILE A 466 -17.16 14.88 -6.91
C ILE A 466 -17.79 14.70 -8.31
N PRO A 467 -17.00 14.73 -9.39
CA PRO A 467 -17.52 14.48 -10.72
C PRO A 467 -17.96 13.02 -10.83
N VAL A 468 -19.10 12.77 -11.47
CA VAL A 468 -19.59 11.42 -11.76
C VAL A 468 -19.93 11.30 -13.24
N ALA A 469 -19.34 10.30 -13.91
CA ALA A 469 -19.65 9.93 -15.28
C ALA A 469 -20.25 8.53 -15.26
N VAL A 470 -21.39 8.36 -15.92
CA VAL A 470 -22.09 7.09 -16.02
C VAL A 470 -22.26 6.82 -17.51
N GLU A 471 -21.39 5.96 -18.08
CA GLU A 471 -21.39 5.60 -19.51
C GLU A 471 -21.96 4.18 -19.72
N GLY A 472 -22.98 4.01 -20.57
CA GLY A 472 -23.54 2.68 -20.90
C GLY A 472 -24.92 2.73 -21.57
N ALA A 473 -25.77 1.70 -21.44
CA ALA A 473 -27.17 1.75 -21.84
C ALA A 473 -28.03 0.99 -20.81
N GLY A 474 -28.90 1.68 -20.05
CA GLY A 474 -29.80 1.07 -19.06
C GLY A 474 -30.18 1.96 -17.88
N THR A 475 -30.98 1.44 -16.93
CA THR A 475 -31.14 2.03 -15.59
C THR A 475 -29.83 1.89 -14.83
N ASP A 476 -29.30 3.00 -14.31
CA ASP A 476 -27.96 3.02 -13.76
C ASP A 476 -27.91 3.30 -12.27
N ARG A 477 -26.88 2.77 -11.61
CA ARG A 477 -26.64 2.90 -10.18
C ARG A 477 -25.29 3.54 -9.94
N ILE A 478 -25.31 4.76 -9.42
CA ILE A 478 -24.11 5.39 -8.88
C ILE A 478 -23.89 4.82 -7.47
N ASP A 479 -22.76 4.16 -7.25
CA ASP A 479 -22.34 3.67 -5.93
C ASP A 479 -21.12 4.49 -5.48
N LEU A 480 -21.29 5.35 -4.49
CA LEU A 480 -20.23 6.14 -3.91
C LEU A 480 -19.85 5.57 -2.56
N ALA A 481 -18.59 5.19 -2.37
CA ALA A 481 -18.07 4.70 -1.11
C ALA A 481 -17.02 5.66 -0.54
N ILE A 482 -17.18 6.03 0.72
CA ILE A 482 -16.27 6.86 1.49
C ILE A 482 -15.55 5.94 2.47
N HIS A 483 -14.24 5.80 2.29
CA HIS A 483 -13.39 5.02 3.18
C HIS A 483 -12.45 5.96 3.94
N PRO A 484 -12.64 6.15 5.25
CA PRO A 484 -11.77 7.01 6.06
C PRO A 484 -10.39 6.37 6.16
N GLU A 485 -9.33 7.15 5.93
CA GLU A 485 -7.94 6.68 6.11
C GLU A 485 -7.35 7.16 7.42
N SER A 486 -7.58 8.42 7.76
CA SER A 486 -7.18 9.02 9.03
C SER A 486 -8.14 10.12 9.42
N GLY A 487 -8.32 10.33 10.73
CA GLY A 487 -9.34 11.25 11.24
C GLY A 487 -10.76 10.85 10.83
N SER A 488 -11.72 11.75 11.02
CA SER A 488 -13.08 11.53 10.55
C SER A 488 -13.82 12.85 10.27
N PHE A 489 -14.93 12.73 9.56
CA PHE A 489 -15.88 13.81 9.32
C PHE A 489 -17.30 13.25 9.34
N ARG A 490 -18.29 14.13 9.45
CA ARG A 490 -19.70 13.77 9.29
C ARG A 490 -20.21 14.20 7.93
N VAL A 491 -20.92 13.34 7.21
CA VAL A 491 -21.67 13.70 6.01
C VAL A 491 -23.04 14.21 6.44
N LEU A 492 -23.31 15.49 6.19
CA LEU A 492 -24.54 16.19 6.57
C LEU A 492 -25.56 16.22 5.42
N ASP A 493 -25.10 16.47 4.20
CA ASP A 493 -25.98 16.56 3.02
C ASP A 493 -25.36 15.82 1.85
N VAL A 494 -26.22 15.24 1.03
CA VAL A 494 -25.89 14.60 -0.23
C VAL A 494 -26.75 15.25 -1.31
N VAL A 495 -26.09 15.79 -2.33
CA VAL A 495 -26.75 16.39 -3.50
C VAL A 495 -26.22 15.74 -4.75
N LEU A 496 -27.09 15.34 -5.68
CA LEU A 496 -26.71 14.90 -7.01
C LEU A 496 -27.33 15.87 -8.02
N THR A 497 -26.48 16.57 -8.75
CA THR A 497 -26.88 17.41 -9.89
C THR A 497 -26.61 16.68 -11.18
N VAL A 498 -27.55 16.74 -12.12
CA VAL A 498 -27.46 16.04 -13.41
C VAL A 498 -27.40 17.07 -14.53
N GLN A 499 -26.46 16.91 -15.46
CA GLN A 499 -26.42 17.69 -16.69
C GLN A 499 -27.46 17.08 -17.64
N ARG A 500 -28.57 17.80 -17.88
CA ARG A 500 -29.49 17.42 -18.95
C ARG A 500 -28.72 17.52 -20.28
N PRO A 501 -28.84 16.54 -21.20
CA PRO A 501 -28.31 16.72 -22.55
C PRO A 501 -28.91 18.00 -23.14
N ALA A 502 -28.06 18.82 -23.77
CA ALA A 502 -28.54 19.98 -24.51
C ALA A 502 -29.57 19.50 -25.55
N GLN A 503 -30.78 20.04 -25.48
CA GLN A 503 -31.88 19.69 -26.39
C GLN A 503 -31.57 20.06 -27.84
#